data_AF-A0A9J6B278-F1
#
_entry.id   AF-A0A9J6B278-F1
#
_cell.length_a   1.000
_cell.length_b   1.000
_cell.length_c   1.000
_cell.angle_alpha   90.00
_cell.angle_beta   90.00
_cell.angle_gamma   90.00
#
_symmetry.space_group_name_H-M   'P 1'
#
loop_
_entity.id
_entity.type
_entity.pdbx_description
1 polymer ?
#
loop_
_entity_poly.entity_id
_entity_poly.type
_entity_poly.pdbx_seq_one_letter_code
_entity_poly.pdbx_strand_id
1 'polypeptide(L)'
;MGGTDGCLVKCFSFPCATPENDTRDTSPTIVLDHGDPTMYESYWRKMAHKCDITFSGDDSLSYFANGKSLCWFLESKLEEQITRLHNVVGNAIVDDHYIIVGTGSSQLVQAALYALSPSDQLEPISVVSATPFYSAYPDVTDFVRSGLHKWVGDAKTFEKYRPYIELITSPNNPDGVIREPVVNGDQGKLIFDLAYYWPQYTAITLPANHDVMLFTISKCTGHAGSRIGWALVKDKEVARKMTKFMEISTIGVSKEAQLRAAKILEVVSNSCLDFTLENFFEYSQSLMTDRWQRLRQVVMDNDLFVIQNYPPQYCLFTKDLCESHPAFAWLICKGGEEEDCEKLLKEHKIQTRSGRRFGSDSRNVRISMLSRDEDFNIFLKRLMVYEVSRDYRKLCVDFVKAELFKKKGTSWKYLDNLFTGYCLEDSEISEVSRDYRKLFVDFVKAGLFKKMGHGVMYLFYFIRFLLFLTFYVVIFSDNFLIHMLFGALLGLTWMQISYLGRDSCHYLIMTNKGFTKMIQIMSEKRHSGIHITWWKWTHNAYYVACNSLDYDLDLQHLLVFVDEFVCKTLLLLFSRRKVADRILNILGNKEQT
;
A
#
# COMPACT_ATOMS: atom_id res chain seq x y z
N MET A 1 19.06 -49.79 33.67
CA MET A 1 17.60 -50.01 33.76
C MET A 1 17.06 -48.77 34.43
N GLY A 2 16.47 -47.77 33.78
CA GLY A 2 15.53 -47.77 32.66
C GLY A 2 14.30 -47.00 33.18
N GLY A 3 14.00 -45.82 32.64
CA GLY A 3 12.85 -45.02 33.06
C GLY A 3 12.98 -43.54 32.72
N THR A 4 12.52 -43.18 31.53
CA THR A 4 12.32 -41.82 31.03
C THR A 4 11.11 -41.17 31.67
N ASP A 5 11.25 -39.97 32.25
CA ASP A 5 10.12 -39.08 32.53
C ASP A 5 10.30 -37.76 31.76
N GLY A 6 9.37 -37.56 30.83
CA GLY A 6 9.31 -36.44 29.91
C GLY A 6 8.79 -35.17 30.57
N CYS A 7 9.38 -34.06 30.10
CA CYS A 7 9.07 -32.70 30.48
C CYS A 7 7.67 -32.30 30.01
N LEU A 8 6.76 -32.01 30.95
CA LEU A 8 5.44 -31.41 30.70
C LEU A 8 5.61 -29.91 30.45
N VAL A 9 5.70 -29.51 29.17
CA VAL A 9 5.51 -28.12 28.75
C VAL A 9 4.01 -27.87 28.64
N LYS A 10 3.47 -27.04 29.53
CA LYS A 10 2.10 -26.50 29.42
C LYS A 10 2.05 -25.50 28.27
N CYS A 11 1.55 -25.92 27.10
CA CYS A 11 1.05 -24.99 26.09
C CYS A 11 -0.22 -24.33 26.61
N PHE A 12 -0.22 -23.00 26.72
CA PHE A 12 -1.44 -22.23 26.84
C PHE A 12 -2.18 -22.30 25.49
N SER A 13 -3.33 -22.95 25.49
CA SER A 13 -4.28 -22.97 24.38
C SER A 13 -4.89 -21.58 24.21
N PHE A 14 -4.58 -20.90 23.11
CA PHE A 14 -5.37 -19.76 22.65
C PHE A 14 -6.70 -20.28 22.07
N PRO A 15 -7.85 -19.64 22.33
CA PRO A 15 -9.11 -20.05 21.76
C PRO A 15 -9.07 -19.93 20.24
N CYS A 16 -9.30 -21.05 19.55
CA CYS A 16 -9.47 -21.10 18.11
C CYS A 16 -10.76 -20.34 17.77
N ALA A 17 -10.62 -19.10 17.27
CA ALA A 17 -11.75 -18.35 16.74
C ALA A 17 -12.21 -19.02 15.45
N THR A 18 -13.44 -19.56 15.50
CA THR A 18 -14.20 -20.04 14.34
C THR A 18 -14.28 -18.97 13.25
N PRO A 19 -14.11 -19.32 11.97
CA PRO A 19 -14.29 -18.36 10.88
C PRO A 19 -15.79 -18.16 10.63
N GLU A 20 -16.36 -17.11 11.21
CA GLU A 20 -17.69 -16.65 10.82
C GLU A 20 -17.67 -16.08 9.40
N ASN A 21 -18.59 -16.60 8.59
CA ASN A 21 -19.07 -16.18 7.28
C ASN A 21 -18.66 -14.78 6.79
N ASP A 22 -18.02 -14.77 5.62
CA ASP A 22 -18.16 -13.80 4.52
C ASP A 22 -18.47 -12.35 4.92
N THR A 23 -17.54 -11.75 5.68
CA THR A 23 -17.45 -10.29 5.81
C THR A 23 -16.47 -9.79 4.76
N ARG A 24 -16.93 -8.93 3.84
CA ARG A 24 -16.01 -8.06 3.08
C ARG A 24 -15.04 -7.47 4.10
N ASP A 25 -13.74 -7.68 3.91
CA ASP A 25 -12.73 -7.14 4.81
C ASP A 25 -12.90 -5.60 4.87
N THR A 26 -13.57 -5.11 5.91
CA THR A 26 -13.82 -3.68 6.18
C THR A 26 -12.58 -3.01 6.74
N SER A 27 -11.48 -3.76 6.94
CA SER A 27 -10.27 -3.20 7.50
C SER A 27 -9.65 -2.15 6.57
N PRO A 28 -9.08 -1.08 7.18
CA PRO A 28 -8.51 0.04 6.44
C PRO A 28 -7.29 -0.39 5.62
N THR A 29 -6.94 0.41 4.62
CA THR A 29 -5.64 0.30 3.94
C THR A 29 -4.52 0.51 4.94
N ILE A 30 -3.57 -0.43 5.00
CA ILE A 30 -2.38 -0.28 5.85
C ILE A 30 -1.30 0.42 5.03
N VAL A 31 -0.61 1.36 5.66
CA VAL A 31 0.41 2.20 5.01
C VAL A 31 1.79 1.81 5.51
N LEU A 32 2.48 1.01 4.71
CA LEU A 32 3.87 0.59 4.95
C LEU A 32 4.85 1.23 3.95
N ASP A 33 4.39 2.23 3.19
CA ASP A 33 5.22 3.05 2.30
C ASP A 33 6.24 3.86 3.10
N HIS A 34 5.80 4.54 4.16
CA HIS A 34 6.64 5.40 4.96
C HIS A 34 7.42 4.57 6.00
N GLY A 35 8.68 4.94 6.23
CA GLY A 35 9.44 4.38 7.34
C GLY A 35 9.13 5.12 8.63
N ASP A 36 7.89 5.14 9.11
CA ASP A 36 7.57 5.73 10.41
C ASP A 36 7.84 4.72 11.53
N PRO A 37 8.75 5.00 12.49
CA PRO A 37 9.24 4.01 13.45
C PRO A 37 8.37 3.90 14.72
N THR A 38 7.08 3.64 14.55
CA THR A 38 6.10 3.59 15.66
C THR A 38 6.17 2.30 16.48
N MET A 39 6.89 1.27 16.03
CA MET A 39 7.10 0.02 16.79
C MET A 39 7.70 0.23 18.18
N TYR A 40 8.44 1.32 18.39
CA TYR A 40 9.11 1.61 19.67
C TYR A 40 8.18 2.21 20.73
N GLU A 41 6.92 2.50 20.39
CA GLU A 41 5.96 3.15 21.28
C GLU A 41 5.75 2.36 22.58
N SER A 42 5.69 1.03 22.51
CA SER A 42 5.53 0.14 23.66
C SER A 42 6.69 0.25 24.66
N TYR A 43 7.93 0.28 24.17
CA TYR A 43 9.12 0.48 25.01
C TYR A 43 9.08 1.83 25.73
N TRP A 44 8.81 2.91 25.00
CA TRP A 44 8.80 4.25 25.57
C TRP A 44 7.65 4.47 26.56
N ARG A 45 6.50 3.81 26.38
CA ARG A 45 5.42 3.82 27.37
C ARG A 45 5.85 3.18 28.70
N LYS A 46 6.63 2.10 28.68
CA LYS A 46 7.19 1.48 29.90
C LYS A 46 8.20 2.40 30.60
N MET A 47 8.94 3.20 29.81
CA MET A 47 10.01 4.07 30.29
C MET A 47 9.57 5.51 30.58
N ALA A 48 8.25 5.80 30.53
CA ALA A 48 7.70 7.16 30.53
C ALA A 48 8.28 8.05 31.63
N HIS A 49 8.19 7.64 32.90
CA HIS A 49 8.69 8.43 34.04
C HIS A 49 10.20 8.75 33.98
N LYS A 50 11.00 7.92 33.32
CA LYS A 50 12.45 8.16 33.17
C LYS A 50 12.77 9.12 32.02
N CYS A 51 11.81 9.34 31.13
CA CYS A 51 11.95 10.17 29.93
C CYS A 51 11.29 11.55 30.07
N ASP A 52 10.55 11.78 31.16
CA ASP A 52 9.91 13.06 31.44
C ASP A 52 10.93 14.19 31.45
N ILE A 53 10.57 15.30 30.81
CA ILE A 53 11.33 16.54 30.79
C ILE A 53 10.38 17.69 31.09
N THR A 54 10.81 18.58 31.98
CA THR A 54 10.06 19.79 32.35
C THR A 54 10.84 21.00 31.85
N PHE A 55 10.14 21.92 31.20
CA PHE A 55 10.68 23.20 30.77
C PHE A 55 10.02 24.31 31.57
N SER A 56 10.83 25.23 32.09
CA SER A 56 10.37 26.51 32.65
C SER A 56 10.06 27.47 31.50
N GLY A 57 9.18 28.44 31.75
CA GLY A 57 8.75 29.39 30.70
C GLY A 57 9.85 30.30 30.17
N ASP A 58 10.96 30.41 30.90
CA ASP A 58 12.15 31.19 30.58
C ASP A 58 13.33 30.33 30.08
N ASP A 59 13.15 29.00 29.97
CA ASP A 59 14.17 28.13 29.39
C ASP A 59 14.33 28.41 27.89
N SER A 60 15.56 28.27 27.39
CA SER A 60 15.86 28.30 25.95
C SER A 60 15.47 29.59 25.19
N LEU A 61 15.32 30.73 25.87
CA LEU A 61 14.99 32.03 25.23
C LEU A 61 16.06 32.52 24.24
N SER A 62 17.33 32.11 24.42
CA SER A 62 18.46 32.53 23.59
C SER A 62 18.61 31.67 22.32
N TYR A 63 18.99 32.31 21.21
CA TYR A 63 19.43 31.59 20.01
C TYR A 63 20.69 30.74 20.27
N PHE A 64 21.59 31.20 21.13
CA PHE A 64 22.89 30.57 21.36
C PHE A 64 22.81 29.49 22.44
N ALA A 65 23.33 28.28 22.16
CA ALA A 65 23.68 27.31 23.20
C ALA A 65 25.07 27.63 23.77
N ASN A 66 26.05 27.66 22.85
CA ASN A 66 27.45 27.85 23.17
C ASN A 66 28.10 28.70 22.09
N GLY A 67 28.12 30.02 22.28
CA GLY A 67 28.66 30.98 21.30
C GLY A 67 30.15 30.80 20.97
N LYS A 68 30.89 29.94 21.69
CA LYS A 68 32.29 29.61 21.40
C LYS A 68 32.46 28.34 20.56
N SER A 69 31.43 27.50 20.46
CA SER A 69 31.46 26.29 19.63
C SER A 69 31.32 26.64 18.15
N LEU A 70 31.94 25.82 17.29
CA LEU A 70 31.73 25.92 15.84
C LEU A 70 30.24 25.80 15.51
N CYS A 71 29.56 24.81 16.10
CA CYS A 71 28.11 24.64 16.01
C CYS A 71 27.42 25.35 17.19
N TRP A 72 27.39 26.69 17.17
CA TRP A 72 26.98 27.52 18.31
C TRP A 72 25.54 27.30 18.83
N PHE A 73 24.68 26.66 18.04
CA PHE A 73 23.31 26.29 18.41
C PHE A 73 23.15 24.87 18.98
N LEU A 74 24.22 24.05 19.01
CA LEU A 74 24.23 22.72 19.60
C LEU A 74 24.25 22.81 21.13
N GLU A 75 23.25 22.21 21.77
CA GLU A 75 23.18 22.07 23.23
C GLU A 75 24.27 21.14 23.75
N SER A 76 25.04 21.59 24.74
CA SER A 76 26.14 20.80 25.33
C SER A 76 25.66 19.45 25.87
N LYS A 77 24.44 19.41 26.40
CA LYS A 77 23.84 18.17 26.91
C LYS A 77 23.54 17.17 25.79
N LEU A 78 23.17 17.64 24.60
CA LEU A 78 22.98 16.78 23.45
C LEU A 78 24.32 16.28 22.90
N GLU A 79 25.31 17.18 22.79
CA GLU A 79 26.68 16.83 22.39
C GLU A 79 27.25 15.70 23.26
N GLU A 80 27.15 15.86 24.59
CA GLU A 80 27.58 14.85 25.56
C GLU A 80 26.89 13.50 25.34
N GLN A 81 25.56 13.48 25.19
CA GLN A 81 24.83 12.21 25.05
C GLN A 81 25.02 11.55 23.68
N ILE A 82 25.30 12.31 22.61
CA ILE A 82 25.68 11.75 21.32
C ILE A 82 27.03 11.02 21.43
N THR A 83 28.05 11.68 21.99
CA THR A 83 29.38 11.10 22.17
C THR A 83 29.30 9.86 23.06
N ARG A 84 28.58 9.97 24.19
CA ARG A 84 28.38 8.85 25.11
C ARG A 84 27.69 7.67 24.44
N LEU A 85 26.62 7.91 23.68
CA LEU A 85 25.89 6.84 23.01
C LEU A 85 26.79 6.07 22.03
N HIS A 86 27.54 6.77 21.19
CA HIS A 86 28.45 6.13 20.24
C HIS A 86 29.58 5.35 20.94
N ASN A 87 30.10 5.86 22.06
CA ASN A 87 31.10 5.14 22.84
C ASN A 87 30.55 3.87 23.51
N VAL A 88 29.29 3.91 23.98
CA VAL A 88 28.62 2.74 24.56
C VAL A 88 28.29 1.69 23.50
N VAL A 89 27.81 2.10 22.33
CA VAL A 89 27.43 1.18 21.24
C VAL A 89 28.65 0.68 20.47
N GLY A 90 29.69 1.50 20.35
CA GLY A 90 30.90 1.21 19.58
C GLY A 90 30.70 1.26 18.05
N ASN A 91 29.66 1.94 17.56
CA ASN A 91 29.33 1.98 16.13
C ASN A 91 30.01 3.12 15.35
N ALA A 92 30.59 4.13 16.01
CA ALA A 92 31.29 5.22 15.33
C ALA A 92 32.40 5.79 16.21
N ILE A 93 33.46 6.27 15.58
CA ILE A 93 34.49 7.11 16.23
C ILE A 93 33.99 8.56 16.25
N VAL A 94 34.07 9.21 17.40
CA VAL A 94 33.55 10.57 17.62
C VAL A 94 34.63 11.58 17.99
N ASP A 95 35.69 11.16 18.69
CA ASP A 95 36.65 12.08 19.33
C ASP A 95 37.41 12.99 18.34
N ASP A 96 37.58 12.57 17.09
CA ASP A 96 38.25 13.32 16.03
C ASP A 96 37.27 14.08 15.10
N HIS A 97 36.00 14.21 15.49
CA HIS A 97 34.94 14.78 14.67
C HIS A 97 34.26 16.00 15.31
N TYR A 98 33.90 16.97 14.48
CA TYR A 98 32.95 18.02 14.83
C TYR A 98 31.52 17.48 14.75
N ILE A 99 30.70 17.79 15.77
CA ILE A 99 29.28 17.42 15.80
C ILE A 99 28.44 18.60 15.30
N ILE A 100 27.68 18.37 14.22
CA ILE A 100 26.73 19.34 13.68
C ILE A 100 25.31 18.81 13.85
N VAL A 101 24.47 19.48 14.63
CA VAL A 101 23.05 19.11 14.79
C VAL A 101 22.21 19.68 13.67
N GLY A 102 21.20 18.92 13.21
CA GLY A 102 20.24 19.40 12.24
C GLY A 102 18.81 18.90 12.48
N THR A 103 17.85 19.50 11.77
CA THR A 103 16.43 19.15 11.82
C THR A 103 16.17 17.83 11.07
N GLY A 104 16.71 16.75 11.65
CA GLY A 104 16.81 15.43 11.04
C GLY A 104 18.01 15.31 10.09
N SER A 105 18.39 14.06 9.77
CA SER A 105 19.43 13.78 8.77
C SER A 105 19.09 14.40 7.39
N SER A 106 17.79 14.56 7.07
CA SER A 106 17.34 15.19 5.82
C SER A 106 17.87 16.61 5.58
N GLN A 107 18.03 17.42 6.63
CA GLN A 107 18.64 18.75 6.49
C GLN A 107 20.17 18.65 6.42
N LEU A 108 20.76 17.70 7.15
CA LEU A 108 22.21 17.49 7.17
C LEU A 108 22.75 16.97 5.83
N VAL A 109 21.99 16.14 5.10
CA VAL A 109 22.33 15.75 3.73
C VAL A 109 22.47 16.99 2.84
N GLN A 110 21.53 17.94 2.89
CA GLN A 110 21.61 19.18 2.12
C GLN A 110 22.78 20.06 2.56
N ALA A 111 23.02 20.17 3.87
CA ALA A 111 24.16 20.91 4.41
C ALA A 111 25.50 20.32 3.94
N ALA A 112 25.61 18.99 3.92
CA ALA A 112 26.79 18.27 3.45
C ALA A 112 27.00 18.45 1.93
N LEU A 113 25.93 18.35 1.13
CA LEU A 113 25.99 18.63 -0.30
C LEU A 113 26.47 20.06 -0.57
N TYR A 114 25.90 21.06 0.13
CA TYR A 114 26.35 22.45 0.04
C TYR A 114 27.82 22.61 0.42
N ALA A 115 28.25 21.99 1.53
CA ALA A 115 29.60 22.15 2.07
C ALA A 115 30.69 21.54 1.17
N LEU A 116 30.40 20.37 0.60
CA LEU A 116 31.31 19.59 -0.24
C LEU A 116 31.30 20.05 -1.70
N SER A 117 30.28 20.80 -2.12
CA SER A 117 30.25 21.34 -3.48
C SER A 117 31.28 22.47 -3.65
N PRO A 118 32.03 22.47 -4.76
CA PRO A 118 32.94 23.56 -5.08
C PRO A 118 32.13 24.84 -5.42
N SER A 119 32.63 25.99 -4.98
CA SER A 119 32.00 27.30 -5.25
C SER A 119 32.57 28.02 -6.47
N ASP A 120 33.65 27.48 -7.04
CA ASP A 120 34.49 28.07 -8.09
C ASP A 120 34.40 27.34 -9.43
N GLN A 121 33.55 26.31 -9.54
CA GLN A 121 33.33 25.56 -10.78
C GLN A 121 32.13 26.10 -11.58
N LEU A 122 32.28 26.10 -12.91
CA LEU A 122 31.23 26.49 -13.86
C LEU A 122 30.12 25.45 -13.97
N GLU A 123 30.45 24.17 -13.79
CA GLU A 123 29.50 23.06 -13.83
C GLU A 123 29.21 22.55 -12.42
N PRO A 124 27.94 22.15 -12.13
CA PRO A 124 27.59 21.57 -10.83
C PRO A 124 28.27 20.23 -10.62
N ILE A 125 28.74 19.96 -9.39
CA ILE A 125 29.31 18.65 -9.06
C ILE A 125 28.27 17.54 -9.17
N SER A 126 28.69 16.38 -9.67
CA SER A 126 27.80 15.22 -9.85
C SER A 126 27.51 14.56 -8.50
N VAL A 127 26.23 14.33 -8.19
CA VAL A 127 25.80 13.58 -7.00
C VAL A 127 25.27 12.21 -7.43
N VAL A 128 25.88 11.15 -6.90
CA VAL A 128 25.58 9.76 -7.23
C VAL A 128 25.23 8.95 -5.99
N SER A 129 24.47 7.87 -6.17
CA SER A 129 24.32 6.82 -5.17
C SER A 129 24.13 5.47 -5.85
N ALA A 130 24.70 4.42 -5.30
CA ALA A 130 24.65 3.11 -5.94
C ALA A 130 23.23 2.52 -5.87
N THR A 131 22.70 1.99 -6.97
CA THR A 131 21.35 1.39 -6.96
C THR A 131 21.33 0.03 -6.20
N PRO A 132 20.22 -0.33 -5.53
CA PRO A 132 19.11 0.56 -5.18
C PRO A 132 19.53 1.57 -4.07
N PHE A 133 19.07 2.81 -4.17
CA PHE A 133 19.44 3.91 -3.25
C PHE A 133 18.21 4.51 -2.56
N TYR A 134 18.40 5.25 -1.46
CA TYR A 134 17.30 5.93 -0.78
C TYR A 134 16.63 6.93 -1.70
N SER A 135 15.36 6.69 -2.05
CA SER A 135 14.73 7.49 -3.12
C SER A 135 14.53 8.98 -2.83
N ALA A 136 14.78 9.46 -1.61
CA ALA A 136 14.69 10.90 -1.38
C ALA A 136 15.93 11.64 -1.89
N TYR A 137 17.05 10.94 -2.15
CA TYR A 137 18.28 11.59 -2.60
C TYR A 137 18.12 12.40 -3.89
N PRO A 138 17.45 11.91 -4.97
CA PRO A 138 17.21 12.73 -6.15
C PRO A 138 16.45 14.02 -5.81
N ASP A 139 15.34 13.91 -5.08
CA ASP A 139 14.53 15.06 -4.71
C ASP A 139 15.32 16.02 -3.80
N VAL A 140 15.97 15.52 -2.75
CA VAL A 140 16.79 16.33 -1.83
C VAL A 140 17.92 17.07 -2.54
N THR A 141 18.49 16.47 -3.59
CA THR A 141 19.57 17.09 -4.37
C THR A 141 19.05 18.19 -5.30
N ASP A 142 17.95 17.93 -6.01
CA ASP A 142 17.52 18.79 -7.13
C ASP A 142 16.33 19.72 -6.80
N PHE A 143 15.66 19.54 -5.66
CA PHE A 143 14.41 20.25 -5.32
C PHE A 143 14.55 21.78 -5.39
N VAL A 144 15.65 22.33 -4.87
CA VAL A 144 15.92 23.78 -4.86
C VAL A 144 16.64 24.27 -6.13
N ARG A 145 16.92 23.38 -7.09
CA ARG A 145 17.63 23.69 -8.35
C ARG A 145 18.95 24.44 -8.12
N SER A 146 19.75 23.93 -7.19
CA SER A 146 21.08 24.48 -6.87
C SER A 146 21.97 24.51 -8.10
N GLY A 147 22.77 25.58 -8.26
CA GLY A 147 23.83 25.64 -9.27
C GLY A 147 25.12 24.91 -8.85
N LEU A 148 25.20 24.42 -7.61
CA LEU A 148 26.42 23.85 -7.03
C LEU A 148 26.56 22.35 -7.28
N HIS A 149 25.45 21.62 -7.32
CA HIS A 149 25.41 20.17 -7.41
C HIS A 149 24.18 19.70 -8.18
N LYS A 150 24.27 18.51 -8.77
CA LYS A 150 23.20 17.93 -9.58
C LYS A 150 23.13 16.41 -9.40
N TRP A 151 21.92 15.88 -9.28
CA TRP A 151 21.71 14.44 -9.29
C TRP A 151 22.01 13.82 -10.66
N VAL A 152 22.86 12.79 -10.70
CA VAL A 152 23.25 12.10 -11.94
C VAL A 152 22.92 10.60 -11.97
N GLY A 153 22.47 10.01 -10.85
CA GLY A 153 21.97 8.64 -10.81
C GLY A 153 22.95 7.62 -10.22
N ASP A 154 23.07 6.46 -10.87
CA ASP A 154 23.73 5.27 -10.31
C ASP A 154 25.25 5.40 -10.27
N ALA A 155 25.81 5.38 -9.06
CA ALA A 155 27.24 5.39 -8.80
C ALA A 155 28.00 4.24 -9.50
N LYS A 156 27.37 3.07 -9.70
CA LYS A 156 28.00 1.92 -10.35
C LYS A 156 28.36 2.17 -11.82
N THR A 157 27.64 3.08 -12.48
CA THR A 157 27.82 3.41 -13.90
C THR A 157 28.56 4.72 -14.13
N PHE A 158 29.01 5.39 -13.05
CA PHE A 158 29.58 6.72 -13.13
C PHE A 158 31.05 6.72 -13.60
N GLU A 159 31.42 7.76 -14.35
CA GLU A 159 32.78 7.96 -14.86
C GLU A 159 33.75 8.39 -13.74
N LYS A 160 34.71 7.52 -13.40
CA LYS A 160 35.61 7.70 -12.24
C LYS A 160 36.51 8.94 -12.24
N TYR A 161 36.69 9.58 -13.40
CA TYR A 161 37.62 10.70 -13.57
C TYR A 161 36.99 12.08 -13.32
N ARG A 162 35.66 12.16 -13.18
CA ARG A 162 34.96 13.44 -12.92
C ARG A 162 34.82 13.69 -11.41
N PRO A 163 34.78 14.95 -10.94
CA PRO A 163 34.42 15.27 -9.57
C PRO A 163 33.01 14.77 -9.23
N TYR A 164 32.86 14.14 -8.06
CA TYR A 164 31.56 13.64 -7.62
C TYR A 164 31.41 13.68 -6.09
N ILE A 165 30.16 13.69 -5.65
CA ILE A 165 29.74 13.39 -4.29
C ILE A 165 28.98 12.06 -4.33
N GLU A 166 29.47 11.06 -3.62
CA GLU A 166 28.79 9.77 -3.47
C GLU A 166 28.05 9.73 -2.13
N LEU A 167 26.74 9.46 -2.19
CA LEU A 167 25.87 9.21 -1.04
C LEU A 167 25.84 7.71 -0.78
N ILE A 168 26.42 7.27 0.35
CA ILE A 168 26.51 5.86 0.75
C ILE A 168 25.60 5.63 1.96
N THR A 169 24.51 4.90 1.80
CA THR A 169 23.68 4.47 2.93
C THR A 169 24.13 3.09 3.41
N SER A 170 24.48 2.93 4.69
CA SER A 170 24.95 1.65 5.25
C SER A 170 24.51 1.49 6.71
N PRO A 171 23.67 0.49 7.05
CA PRO A 171 22.88 -0.38 6.18
C PRO A 171 22.01 0.40 5.21
N ASN A 172 21.87 -0.12 3.99
CA ASN A 172 21.23 0.57 2.90
C ASN A 172 19.71 0.68 3.04
N ASN A 173 19.13 1.69 2.40
CA ASN A 173 17.70 1.81 2.18
C ASN A 173 17.46 1.71 0.67
N PRO A 174 16.84 0.63 0.17
CA PRO A 174 15.81 -0.14 0.87
C PRO A 174 16.24 -1.51 1.40
N ASP A 175 17.37 -2.04 0.97
CA ASP A 175 17.68 -3.48 1.04
C ASP A 175 18.51 -3.90 2.25
N GLY A 176 18.85 -2.98 3.16
CA GLY A 176 19.52 -3.32 4.42
C GLY A 176 20.95 -3.83 4.27
N VAL A 177 21.53 -3.80 3.08
CA VAL A 177 22.90 -4.28 2.83
C VAL A 177 23.93 -3.29 3.38
N ILE A 178 25.00 -3.80 4.00
CA ILE A 178 26.17 -3.00 4.36
C ILE A 178 26.91 -2.58 3.08
N ARG A 179 27.19 -1.29 2.94
CA ARG A 179 27.79 -0.71 1.72
C ARG A 179 29.11 -0.03 1.98
N GLU A 180 29.93 -0.08 0.94
CA GLU A 180 31.16 0.68 0.76
C GLU A 180 31.06 1.52 -0.53
N PRO A 181 31.93 2.53 -0.71
CA PRO A 181 31.98 3.33 -1.93
C PRO A 181 32.25 2.47 -3.17
N VAL A 182 31.54 2.77 -4.28
CA VAL A 182 31.66 1.97 -5.51
C VAL A 182 32.38 2.68 -6.65
N VAL A 183 32.33 4.02 -6.70
CA VAL A 183 32.99 4.77 -7.78
C VAL A 183 34.51 4.63 -7.67
N ASN A 184 35.06 4.78 -6.45
CA ASN A 184 36.48 4.66 -6.14
C ASN A 184 37.37 5.52 -7.08
N GLY A 185 37.00 6.79 -7.28
CA GLY A 185 37.77 7.77 -8.04
C GLY A 185 38.50 8.77 -7.13
N ASP A 186 39.62 9.31 -7.59
CA ASP A 186 40.52 10.13 -6.79
C ASP A 186 39.94 11.50 -6.39
N GLN A 187 38.88 11.95 -7.08
CA GLN A 187 38.23 13.24 -6.87
C GLN A 187 36.89 13.12 -6.13
N GLY A 188 36.59 11.95 -5.57
CA GLY A 188 35.34 11.68 -4.88
C GLY A 188 35.26 12.33 -3.49
N LYS A 189 34.10 12.90 -3.18
CA LYS A 189 33.70 13.24 -1.81
C LYS A 189 32.63 12.26 -1.34
N LEU A 190 32.75 11.75 -0.12
CA LEU A 190 31.91 10.68 0.38
C LEU A 190 31.06 11.18 1.55
N ILE A 191 29.76 10.89 1.50
CA ILE A 191 28.84 11.12 2.62
C ILE A 191 28.26 9.77 3.02
N PHE A 192 28.56 9.33 4.24
CA PHE A 192 28.01 8.10 4.80
C PHE A 192 26.73 8.41 5.58
N ASP A 193 25.59 7.93 5.10
CA ASP A 193 24.31 7.96 5.80
C ASP A 193 24.15 6.67 6.62
N LEU A 194 24.42 6.78 7.92
CA LEU A 194 24.46 5.68 8.89
C LEU A 194 23.20 5.67 9.77
N ALA A 195 22.07 6.15 9.25
CA ALA A 195 20.80 6.20 9.98
C ALA A 195 20.37 4.85 10.58
N TYR A 196 20.74 3.74 9.93
CA TYR A 196 20.38 2.38 10.35
C TYR A 196 21.55 1.60 10.98
N TYR A 197 22.72 2.21 11.20
CA TYR A 197 23.89 1.51 11.75
C TYR A 197 23.80 1.38 13.27
N TRP A 198 22.82 0.61 13.73
CA TRP A 198 22.49 0.37 15.13
C TRP A 198 22.22 -1.13 15.39
N PRO A 199 22.46 -1.63 16.62
CA PRO A 199 22.39 -3.07 16.91
C PRO A 199 21.05 -3.75 16.62
N GLN A 200 19.94 -3.01 16.67
CA GLN A 200 18.61 -3.54 16.38
C GLN A 200 18.37 -3.85 14.90
N TYR A 201 19.20 -3.34 13.99
CA TYR A 201 19.06 -3.58 12.54
C TYR A 201 20.18 -4.43 11.95
N THR A 202 21.39 -4.28 12.47
CA THR A 202 22.59 -4.93 11.92
C THR A 202 23.61 -5.21 13.01
N ALA A 203 24.49 -6.18 12.76
CA ALA A 203 25.69 -6.36 13.56
C ALA A 203 26.59 -5.12 13.47
N ILE A 204 27.14 -4.69 14.61
CA ILE A 204 28.19 -3.67 14.68
C ILE A 204 29.53 -4.39 14.51
N THR A 205 30.08 -4.38 13.30
CA THR A 205 31.31 -5.14 12.97
C THR A 205 32.57 -4.30 13.16
N LEU A 206 32.49 -2.99 12.93
CA LEU A 206 33.54 -2.03 13.26
C LEU A 206 32.96 -0.66 13.64
N PRO A 207 33.69 0.15 14.43
CA PRO A 207 33.38 1.57 14.57
C PRO A 207 33.59 2.29 13.23
N ALA A 208 32.54 2.91 12.70
CA ALA A 208 32.63 3.72 11.48
C ALA A 208 33.55 4.94 11.70
N ASN A 209 34.39 5.25 10.72
CA ASN A 209 35.40 6.31 10.81
C ASN A 209 35.60 7.05 9.48
N HIS A 210 34.51 7.59 8.92
CA HIS A 210 34.53 8.32 7.66
C HIS A 210 34.57 9.85 7.88
N ASP A 211 34.80 10.59 6.80
CA ASP A 211 34.97 12.05 6.85
C ASP A 211 33.67 12.79 7.17
N VAL A 212 32.54 12.32 6.62
CA VAL A 212 31.19 12.83 6.89
C VAL A 212 30.28 11.64 7.16
N MET A 213 29.79 11.52 8.40
CA MET A 213 28.86 10.47 8.83
C MET A 213 27.58 11.08 9.37
N LEU A 214 26.42 10.63 8.89
CA LEU A 214 25.11 11.16 9.26
C LEU A 214 24.32 10.14 10.07
N PHE A 215 23.71 10.61 11.16
CA PHE A 215 22.86 9.82 12.04
C PHE A 215 21.54 10.55 12.33
N THR A 216 20.54 9.80 12.81
CA THR A 216 19.27 10.39 13.24
C THR A 216 18.65 9.66 14.41
N ILE A 217 18.07 10.45 15.33
CA ILE A 217 17.28 9.90 16.44
C ILE A 217 16.05 9.13 15.94
N SER A 218 15.55 9.50 14.76
CA SER A 218 14.36 8.89 14.15
C SER A 218 14.53 7.38 14.03
N LYS A 219 15.69 6.93 13.54
CA LYS A 219 15.96 5.52 13.28
C LYS A 219 16.72 4.83 14.41
N CYS A 220 17.39 5.60 15.26
CA CYS A 220 17.94 5.07 16.50
C CYS A 220 16.83 4.71 17.50
N THR A 221 15.94 5.65 17.87
CA THR A 221 15.03 5.48 19.02
C THR A 221 13.55 5.56 18.69
N GLY A 222 13.16 5.84 17.44
CA GLY A 222 11.76 5.99 17.05
C GLY A 222 11.21 7.41 17.17
N HIS A 223 11.99 8.37 17.66
CA HIS A 223 11.55 9.75 17.87
C HIS A 223 11.58 10.59 16.58
N ALA A 224 10.94 10.10 15.52
CA ALA A 224 10.92 10.74 14.21
C ALA A 224 10.32 12.16 14.24
N GLY A 225 9.31 12.39 15.08
CA GLY A 225 8.68 13.70 15.27
C GLY A 225 9.56 14.75 15.96
N SER A 226 10.62 14.35 16.68
CA SER A 226 11.56 15.31 17.29
C SER A 226 12.42 16.02 16.25
N ARG A 227 12.50 15.48 15.03
CA ARG A 227 13.31 16.03 13.93
C ARG A 227 14.76 16.31 14.35
N ILE A 228 15.45 15.36 14.98
CA ILE A 228 16.87 15.50 15.33
C ILE A 228 17.73 14.54 14.51
N GLY A 229 18.80 15.07 13.93
CA GLY A 229 19.91 14.33 13.38
C GLY A 229 21.23 15.01 13.74
N TRP A 230 22.32 14.29 13.60
CA TRP A 230 23.66 14.84 13.79
C TRP A 230 24.61 14.31 12.71
N ALA A 231 25.57 15.15 12.33
CA ALA A 231 26.68 14.80 11.48
C ALA A 231 27.96 14.78 12.31
N LEU A 232 28.78 13.75 12.11
CA LEU A 232 30.17 13.70 12.57
C LEU A 232 31.05 14.06 11.38
N VAL A 233 31.81 15.14 11.49
CA VAL A 233 32.59 15.71 10.39
C VAL A 233 34.04 15.90 10.80
N LYS A 234 35.01 15.29 10.10
CA LYS A 234 36.43 15.44 10.41
C LYS A 234 36.98 16.81 9.99
N ASP A 235 36.68 17.20 8.75
CA ASP A 235 37.23 18.42 8.18
C ASP A 235 36.52 19.65 8.77
N LYS A 236 37.31 20.53 9.41
CA LYS A 236 36.81 21.75 10.05
C LYS A 236 36.14 22.71 9.09
N GLU A 237 36.62 22.84 7.87
CA GLU A 237 36.05 23.73 6.86
C GLU A 237 34.73 23.19 6.32
N VAL A 238 34.62 21.87 6.13
CA VAL A 238 33.34 21.22 5.82
C VAL A 238 32.36 21.43 6.96
N ALA A 239 32.76 21.19 8.21
CA ALA A 239 31.93 21.42 9.38
C ALA A 239 31.44 22.87 9.46
N ARG A 240 32.34 23.84 9.25
CA ARG A 240 32.03 25.29 9.23
C ARG A 240 31.02 25.64 8.15
N LYS A 241 31.17 25.12 6.93
CA LYS A 241 30.21 25.33 5.84
C LYS A 241 28.85 24.70 6.12
N MET A 242 28.83 23.49 6.70
CA MET A 242 27.60 22.84 7.13
C MET A 242 26.89 23.69 8.19
N THR A 243 27.60 24.16 9.23
CA THR A 243 27.02 25.08 10.22
C THR A 243 26.49 26.36 9.58
N LYS A 244 27.20 26.93 8.60
CA LYS A 244 26.73 28.14 7.92
C LYS A 244 25.42 27.90 7.16
N PHE A 245 25.28 26.74 6.51
CA PHE A 245 24.02 26.34 5.88
C PHE A 245 22.88 26.27 6.90
N MET A 246 23.12 25.67 8.07
CA MET A 246 22.13 25.56 9.14
C MET A 246 21.74 26.93 9.71
N GLU A 247 22.71 27.82 9.91
CA GLU A 247 22.49 29.20 10.35
C GLU A 247 21.59 29.97 9.37
N ILE A 248 21.86 29.87 8.07
CA ILE A 248 21.07 30.60 7.05
C ILE A 248 19.69 29.98 6.86
N SER A 249 19.59 28.64 6.85
CA SER A 249 18.34 27.95 6.52
C SER A 249 17.30 28.02 7.63
N THR A 250 17.71 27.86 8.89
CA THR A 250 16.77 27.75 10.02
C THR A 250 17.22 28.44 11.30
N ILE A 251 18.37 29.13 11.31
CA ILE A 251 18.97 29.74 12.51
C ILE A 251 19.19 28.67 13.60
N GLY A 252 19.70 27.51 13.19
CA GLY A 252 19.95 26.37 14.08
C GLY A 252 18.75 25.41 14.21
N VAL A 253 18.61 24.78 15.37
CA VAL A 253 17.65 23.69 15.64
C VAL A 253 16.98 23.93 16.99
N SER A 254 15.67 23.65 17.09
CA SER A 254 14.88 23.82 18.34
C SER A 254 15.61 23.25 19.56
N LYS A 255 15.70 24.08 20.61
CA LYS A 255 16.39 23.75 21.86
C LYS A 255 15.66 22.67 22.64
N GLU A 256 14.33 22.74 22.66
CA GLU A 256 13.46 21.77 23.30
C GLU A 256 13.60 20.39 22.66
N ALA A 257 13.65 20.34 21.31
CA ALA A 257 13.88 19.10 20.58
C ALA A 257 15.26 18.51 20.91
N GLN A 258 16.31 19.35 21.00
CA GLN A 258 17.65 18.92 21.39
C GLN A 258 17.70 18.39 22.83
N LEU A 259 17.10 19.08 23.78
CA LEU A 259 17.08 18.68 25.19
C LEU A 259 16.27 17.40 25.42
N ARG A 260 15.12 17.26 24.74
CA ARG A 260 14.36 16.01 24.74
C ARG A 260 15.16 14.87 24.12
N ALA A 261 15.82 15.10 22.98
CA ALA A 261 16.70 14.11 22.36
C ALA A 261 17.83 13.68 23.31
N ALA A 262 18.51 14.64 23.95
CA ALA A 262 19.55 14.37 24.93
C ALA A 262 19.03 13.45 26.06
N LYS A 263 17.85 13.75 26.61
CA LYS A 263 17.24 12.93 27.67
C LYS A 263 16.96 11.49 27.21
N ILE A 264 16.43 11.34 26.00
CA ILE A 264 16.17 10.01 25.42
C ILE A 264 17.48 9.23 25.20
N LEU A 265 18.52 9.86 24.66
CA LEU A 265 19.82 9.22 24.45
C LEU A 265 20.51 8.85 25.77
N GLU A 266 20.33 9.66 26.80
CA GLU A 266 20.78 9.36 28.17
C GLU A 266 20.12 8.07 28.68
N VAL A 267 18.80 7.95 28.55
CA VAL A 267 18.05 6.74 28.96
C VAL A 267 18.48 5.50 28.17
N VAL A 268 18.69 5.63 26.86
CA VAL A 268 19.21 4.52 26.03
C VAL A 268 20.58 4.08 26.52
N SER A 269 21.50 5.03 26.70
CA SER A 269 22.86 4.74 27.16
C SER A 269 22.87 4.10 28.56
N ASN A 270 22.01 4.59 29.47
CA ASN A 270 21.83 4.00 30.80
C ASN A 270 21.32 2.55 30.70
N SER A 271 20.35 2.28 29.81
CA SER A 271 19.80 0.92 29.61
C SER A 271 20.82 -0.10 29.10
N CYS A 272 21.92 0.35 28.49
CA CYS A 272 22.99 -0.53 28.02
C CYS A 272 24.03 -0.84 29.12
N LEU A 273 24.11 -0.01 30.15
CA LEU A 273 25.15 -0.09 31.19
C LEU A 273 24.61 -0.62 32.52
N ASP A 274 23.31 -0.42 32.78
CA ASP A 274 22.63 -0.84 34.01
C ASP A 274 21.82 -2.11 33.75
N PHE A 275 22.32 -3.24 34.26
CA PHE A 275 21.69 -4.57 34.14
C PHE A 275 20.32 -4.69 34.81
N THR A 276 19.91 -3.70 35.62
CA THR A 276 18.56 -3.67 36.21
C THR A 276 17.51 -3.10 35.25
N LEU A 277 17.94 -2.50 34.13
CA LEU A 277 17.07 -1.93 33.12
C LEU A 277 16.90 -2.90 31.94
N GLU A 278 15.72 -2.87 31.31
CA GLU A 278 15.52 -3.51 30.02
C GLU A 278 16.35 -2.75 28.96
N ASN A 279 17.36 -3.39 28.40
CA ASN A 279 18.25 -2.78 27.40
C ASN A 279 17.45 -2.44 26.13
N PHE A 280 17.47 -1.17 25.73
CA PHE A 280 16.73 -0.69 24.57
C PHE A 280 17.09 -1.43 23.27
N PHE A 281 18.38 -1.66 23.03
CA PHE A 281 18.86 -2.27 21.79
C PHE A 281 18.55 -3.76 21.74
N GLU A 282 18.70 -4.48 22.85
CA GLU A 282 18.32 -5.90 22.94
C GLU A 282 16.80 -6.09 22.80
N TYR A 283 16.00 -5.26 23.47
CA TYR A 283 14.54 -5.26 23.32
C TYR A 283 14.14 -5.02 21.86
N SER A 284 14.74 -4.01 21.23
CA SER A 284 14.45 -3.64 19.85
C SER A 284 14.90 -4.71 18.86
N GLN A 285 16.06 -5.33 19.09
CA GLN A 285 16.59 -6.41 18.29
C GLN A 285 15.70 -7.66 18.38
N SER A 286 15.21 -8.00 19.57
CA SER A 286 14.25 -9.08 19.78
C SER A 286 12.96 -8.85 18.99
N LEU A 287 12.42 -7.63 19.03
CA LEU A 287 11.22 -7.27 18.27
C LEU A 287 11.45 -7.34 16.76
N MET A 288 12.59 -6.86 16.26
CA MET A 288 12.94 -6.99 14.85
C MET A 288 13.13 -8.45 14.44
N THR A 289 13.73 -9.28 15.31
CA THR A 289 13.90 -10.71 15.08
C THR A 289 12.55 -11.43 14.93
N ASP A 290 11.60 -11.19 15.84
CA ASP A 290 10.22 -11.74 15.74
C ASP A 290 9.56 -11.36 14.41
N ARG A 291 9.58 -10.07 14.07
CA ARG A 291 8.96 -9.56 12.84
C ARG A 291 9.58 -10.19 11.59
N TRP A 292 10.90 -10.29 11.53
CA TRP A 292 11.60 -10.89 10.40
C TRP A 292 11.39 -12.40 10.31
N GLN A 293 11.38 -13.13 11.43
CA GLN A 293 11.07 -14.56 11.45
C GLN A 293 9.66 -14.84 10.93
N ARG A 294 8.67 -14.09 11.40
CA ARG A 294 7.27 -14.24 10.98
C ARG A 294 7.08 -13.86 9.51
N LEU A 295 7.74 -12.80 9.03
CA LEU A 295 7.73 -12.44 7.61
C LEU A 295 8.40 -13.53 6.75
N ARG A 296 9.56 -14.03 7.15
CA ARG A 296 10.27 -15.10 6.45
C ARG A 296 9.42 -16.35 6.35
N GLN A 297 8.73 -16.74 7.42
CA GLN A 297 7.80 -17.88 7.38
C GLN A 297 6.71 -17.66 6.33
N VAL A 298 6.03 -16.51 6.35
CA VAL A 298 4.98 -16.20 5.36
C VAL A 298 5.51 -16.16 3.92
N VAL A 299 6.73 -15.66 3.71
CA VAL A 299 7.35 -15.63 2.37
C VAL A 299 7.85 -17.01 1.94
N MET A 300 8.32 -17.85 2.86
CA MET A 300 8.74 -19.23 2.56
C MET A 300 7.56 -20.11 2.17
N ASP A 301 6.41 -19.89 2.81
CA ASP A 301 5.16 -20.58 2.48
C ASP A 301 4.55 -20.02 1.17
N ASN A 302 5.02 -18.87 0.68
CA ASN A 302 4.47 -18.20 -0.50
C ASN A 302 5.42 -18.21 -1.70
N ASP A 303 5.06 -18.95 -2.74
CA ASP A 303 5.87 -19.04 -3.97
C ASP A 303 6.00 -17.75 -4.78
N LEU A 304 5.31 -16.68 -4.43
CA LEU A 304 5.20 -15.45 -5.23
C LEU A 304 6.16 -14.36 -4.80
N PHE A 305 6.78 -14.49 -3.63
CA PHE A 305 7.65 -13.47 -3.10
C PHE A 305 9.04 -14.01 -2.84
N VAL A 306 10.02 -13.11 -2.92
CA VAL A 306 11.39 -13.34 -2.50
C VAL A 306 11.79 -12.15 -1.64
N ILE A 307 12.47 -12.44 -0.54
CA ILE A 307 13.15 -11.44 0.28
C ILE A 307 14.63 -11.76 0.33
N GLN A 308 15.44 -10.74 0.56
CA GLN A 308 16.87 -10.89 0.67
C GLN A 308 17.26 -11.65 1.94
N ASN A 309 18.25 -12.53 1.81
CA ASN A 309 18.90 -13.20 2.93
C ASN A 309 20.10 -12.38 3.40
N TYR A 310 20.27 -12.29 4.72
CA TYR A 310 21.41 -11.63 5.34
C TYR A 310 22.21 -12.65 6.13
N PRO A 311 23.50 -12.85 5.82
CA PRO A 311 24.33 -13.79 6.56
C PRO A 311 24.55 -13.28 8.00
N PRO A 312 24.62 -14.19 8.99
CA PRO A 312 25.03 -13.82 10.35
C PRO A 312 26.43 -13.20 10.35
N GLN A 313 26.64 -12.18 11.18
CA GLN A 313 27.93 -11.54 11.39
C GLN A 313 28.21 -11.42 12.88
N TYR A 314 29.49 -11.46 13.25
CA TYR A 314 29.90 -11.24 14.64
C TYR A 314 29.71 -9.76 14.99
N CYS A 315 28.91 -9.50 16.03
CA CYS A 315 28.59 -8.16 16.48
C CYS A 315 29.42 -7.81 17.72
N LEU A 316 30.20 -6.74 17.66
CA LEU A 316 31.04 -6.26 18.77
C LEU A 316 30.21 -5.75 19.96
N PHE A 317 29.00 -5.25 19.70
CA PHE A 317 28.10 -4.76 20.75
C PHE A 317 27.52 -5.91 21.59
N THR A 318 26.88 -6.89 20.93
CA THR A 318 26.27 -8.05 21.62
C THR A 318 27.29 -9.12 21.99
N LYS A 319 28.48 -9.11 21.38
CA LYS A 319 29.54 -10.12 21.51
C LYS A 319 29.12 -11.52 21.05
N ASP A 320 28.18 -11.58 20.12
CA ASP A 320 27.64 -12.82 19.56
C ASP A 320 27.43 -12.71 18.04
N LEU A 321 27.17 -13.84 17.39
CA LEU A 321 26.70 -13.89 16.01
C LEU A 321 25.27 -13.35 15.94
N CYS A 322 25.06 -12.32 15.14
CA CYS A 322 23.76 -11.71 14.93
C CYS A 322 23.41 -11.71 13.44
N GLU A 323 22.18 -12.12 13.11
CA GLU A 323 21.60 -11.86 11.80
C GLU A 323 21.19 -10.39 11.68
N SER A 324 21.32 -9.85 10.47
CA SER A 324 20.79 -8.52 10.18
C SER A 324 19.28 -8.60 9.98
N HIS A 325 18.58 -7.68 10.65
CA HIS A 325 17.13 -7.52 10.59
C HIS A 325 16.81 -6.08 10.20
N PRO A 326 16.95 -5.72 8.91
CA PRO A 326 16.83 -4.33 8.48
C PRO A 326 15.47 -3.69 8.79
N ALA A 327 15.46 -2.36 8.86
CA ALA A 327 14.25 -1.56 9.06
C ALA A 327 13.19 -1.74 7.96
N PHE A 328 13.56 -2.28 6.81
CA PHE A 328 12.67 -2.50 5.69
C PHE A 328 12.86 -3.88 5.09
N ALA A 329 11.76 -4.50 4.69
CA ALA A 329 11.79 -5.64 3.81
C ALA A 329 11.84 -5.16 2.36
N TRP A 330 12.87 -5.60 1.64
CA TRP A 330 12.97 -5.47 0.19
C TRP A 330 12.37 -6.71 -0.45
N LEU A 331 11.07 -6.60 -0.76
CA LEU A 331 10.26 -7.70 -1.27
C LEU A 331 10.27 -7.67 -2.80
N ILE A 332 10.48 -8.83 -3.41
CA ILE A 332 10.52 -9.03 -4.85
C ILE A 332 9.36 -9.95 -5.23
N CYS A 333 8.45 -9.47 -6.08
CA CYS A 333 7.41 -10.31 -6.67
C CYS A 333 7.99 -11.19 -7.79
N LYS A 334 7.74 -12.50 -7.75
CA LYS A 334 8.14 -13.46 -8.80
C LYS A 334 7.16 -13.40 -9.98
N GLY A 335 7.69 -13.07 -11.16
CA GLY A 335 6.96 -13.07 -12.43
C GLY A 335 7.73 -12.37 -13.55
N GLY A 336 7.04 -12.13 -14.68
CA GLY A 336 7.60 -11.46 -15.85
C GLY A 336 7.83 -9.95 -15.63
N GLU A 337 8.56 -9.30 -16.55
CA GLU A 337 8.93 -7.88 -16.45
C GLU A 337 7.72 -6.92 -16.42
N GLU A 338 6.54 -7.36 -16.83
CA GLU A 338 5.30 -6.58 -16.80
C GLU A 338 4.59 -6.53 -15.43
N GLU A 339 5.04 -7.31 -14.44
CA GLU A 339 4.44 -7.32 -13.11
C GLU A 339 4.84 -6.10 -12.27
N ASP A 340 3.83 -5.44 -11.69
CA ASP A 340 3.98 -4.31 -10.78
C ASP A 340 3.61 -4.74 -9.36
N CYS A 341 4.63 -4.93 -8.53
CA CYS A 341 4.50 -5.44 -7.17
C CYS A 341 3.84 -4.42 -6.23
N GLU A 342 4.03 -3.11 -6.46
CA GLU A 342 3.35 -2.07 -5.69
C GLU A 342 1.84 -2.09 -5.98
N LYS A 343 1.48 -2.17 -7.26
CA LYS A 343 0.08 -2.30 -7.68
C LYS A 343 -0.56 -3.55 -7.09
N LEU A 344 0.15 -4.67 -7.13
CA LEU A 344 -0.34 -5.95 -6.61
C LEU A 344 -0.67 -5.88 -5.10
N LEU A 345 0.24 -5.33 -4.30
CA LEU A 345 0.03 -5.19 -2.86
C LEU A 345 -1.06 -4.15 -2.56
N LYS A 346 -1.17 -3.10 -3.38
CA LYS A 346 -2.24 -2.09 -3.27
C LYS A 346 -3.64 -2.68 -3.48
N GLU A 347 -3.79 -3.65 -4.40
CA GLU A 347 -5.06 -4.39 -4.59
C GLU A 347 -5.48 -5.15 -3.32
N HIS A 348 -4.51 -5.54 -2.49
CA HIS A 348 -4.71 -6.17 -1.18
C HIS A 348 -4.70 -5.15 -0.04
N LYS A 349 -4.91 -3.86 -0.34
CA LYS A 349 -4.93 -2.76 0.63
C LYS A 349 -3.63 -2.60 1.43
N ILE A 350 -2.49 -3.01 0.86
CA ILE A 350 -1.16 -2.80 1.43
C ILE A 350 -0.47 -1.72 0.59
N GLN A 351 -0.37 -0.50 1.13
CA GLN A 351 0.37 0.57 0.46
C GLN A 351 1.86 0.42 0.79
N THR A 352 2.68 0.25 -0.24
CA THR A 352 4.14 0.09 -0.16
C THR A 352 4.83 1.14 -1.02
N ARG A 353 6.16 1.08 -1.09
CA ARG A 353 6.93 1.99 -1.94
C ARG A 353 7.57 1.28 -3.12
N SER A 354 7.17 1.65 -4.33
CA SER A 354 7.69 1.07 -5.58
C SER A 354 9.21 1.14 -5.69
N GLY A 355 9.80 0.03 -6.15
CA GLY A 355 11.23 -0.11 -6.41
C GLY A 355 11.76 0.85 -7.47
N ARG A 356 10.90 1.32 -8.39
CA ARG A 356 11.24 2.35 -9.39
C ARG A 356 11.78 3.63 -8.77
N ARG A 357 11.27 4.00 -7.59
CA ARG A 357 11.74 5.19 -6.88
C ARG A 357 13.19 5.04 -6.42
N PHE A 358 13.64 3.82 -6.13
CA PHE A 358 14.99 3.52 -5.63
C PHE A 358 16.00 3.27 -6.76
N GLY A 359 15.62 3.51 -8.02
CA GLY A 359 16.42 3.14 -9.19
C GLY A 359 16.42 1.63 -9.47
N SER A 360 15.38 0.91 -9.02
CA SER A 360 15.20 -0.53 -9.28
C SER A 360 13.98 -0.79 -10.18
N ASP A 361 13.63 -2.06 -10.44
CA ASP A 361 12.50 -2.44 -11.30
C ASP A 361 11.14 -2.41 -10.53
N SER A 362 10.01 -2.55 -11.25
CA SER A 362 8.66 -2.57 -10.65
C SER A 362 8.30 -3.84 -9.89
N ARG A 363 9.11 -4.89 -9.96
CA ARG A 363 8.89 -6.12 -9.19
C ARG A 363 9.36 -5.98 -7.76
N ASN A 364 10.20 -4.99 -7.49
CA ASN A 364 10.69 -4.69 -6.16
C ASN A 364 9.79 -3.68 -5.44
N VAL A 365 9.57 -3.87 -4.14
CA VAL A 365 8.92 -2.91 -3.25
C VAL A 365 9.63 -2.86 -1.91
N ARG A 366 9.67 -1.66 -1.33
CA ARG A 366 10.10 -1.49 0.06
C ARG A 366 8.89 -1.49 0.99
N ILE A 367 8.97 -2.30 2.03
CA ILE A 367 7.94 -2.43 3.07
C ILE A 367 8.53 -2.06 4.42
N SER A 368 7.90 -1.13 5.15
CA SER A 368 8.30 -0.77 6.52
C SER A 368 8.09 -1.92 7.50
N MET A 369 9.17 -2.30 8.20
CA MET A 369 9.13 -3.25 9.31
C MET A 369 8.96 -2.55 10.66
N LEU A 370 8.74 -1.23 10.66
CA LEU A 370 8.79 -0.38 11.85
C LEU A 370 7.42 0.19 12.27
N SER A 371 6.34 -0.26 11.63
CA SER A 371 4.96 0.15 11.98
C SER A 371 4.56 -0.35 13.36
N ARG A 372 3.36 0.02 13.83
CA ARG A 372 2.77 -0.63 15.01
C ARG A 372 2.51 -2.12 14.75
N ASP A 373 2.36 -2.88 15.84
CA ASP A 373 2.12 -4.31 15.79
C ASP A 373 0.81 -4.64 15.06
N GLU A 374 -0.23 -3.82 15.21
CA GLU A 374 -1.51 -4.03 14.54
C GLU A 374 -1.37 -4.00 13.02
N ASP A 375 -0.70 -2.99 12.47
CA ASP A 375 -0.46 -2.85 11.04
C ASP A 375 0.43 -3.98 10.51
N PHE A 376 1.47 -4.35 11.27
CA PHE A 376 2.36 -5.45 10.92
C PHE A 376 1.64 -6.80 10.89
N ASN A 377 0.75 -7.06 11.86
CA ASN A 377 -0.04 -8.29 11.93
C ASN A 377 -1.06 -8.38 10.78
N ILE A 378 -1.71 -7.26 10.43
CA ILE A 378 -2.62 -7.19 9.27
C ILE A 378 -1.85 -7.42 7.97
N PHE A 379 -0.64 -6.86 7.85
CA PHE A 379 0.26 -7.09 6.71
C PHE A 379 0.55 -8.57 6.51
N LEU A 380 1.02 -9.26 7.54
CA LEU A 380 1.32 -10.70 7.43
C LEU A 380 0.07 -11.51 7.05
N LYS A 381 -1.07 -11.24 7.69
CA LYS A 381 -2.34 -11.91 7.39
C LYS A 381 -2.73 -11.76 5.91
N ARG A 382 -2.62 -10.54 5.37
CA ARG A 382 -2.96 -10.27 3.96
C ARG A 382 -1.97 -10.90 2.99
N LEU A 383 -0.69 -10.97 3.35
CA LEU A 383 0.34 -11.62 2.54
C LEU A 383 0.11 -13.14 2.46
N MET A 384 -0.34 -13.78 3.55
CA MET A 384 -0.72 -15.21 3.57
C MET A 384 -1.94 -15.52 2.69
N VAL A 385 -3.00 -14.71 2.78
CA VAL A 385 -4.26 -14.94 2.03
C VAL A 385 -4.06 -14.88 0.51
N TYR A 386 -2.99 -14.21 0.05
CA TYR A 386 -2.69 -14.07 -1.37
C TYR A 386 -2.37 -15.42 -2.06
N GLU A 387 -1.79 -16.38 -1.33
CA GLU A 387 -1.49 -17.74 -1.82
C GLU A 387 -2.79 -18.46 -2.20
N VAL A 388 -3.78 -18.46 -1.29
CA VAL A 388 -5.07 -19.13 -1.46
C VAL A 388 -5.87 -18.53 -2.62
N SER A 389 -5.85 -17.20 -2.76
CA SER A 389 -6.59 -16.46 -3.79
C SER A 389 -6.10 -16.73 -5.23
N ARG A 390 -4.78 -16.85 -5.43
CA ARG A 390 -4.21 -17.03 -6.77
C ARG A 390 -4.37 -18.46 -7.26
N ASP A 391 -4.22 -19.45 -6.39
CA ASP A 391 -4.54 -20.83 -6.72
C ASP A 391 -6.03 -20.97 -6.99
N TYR A 392 -6.91 -20.38 -6.20
CA TYR A 392 -8.35 -20.42 -6.47
C TYR A 392 -8.72 -19.70 -7.77
N ARG A 393 -8.09 -18.56 -8.12
CA ARG A 393 -8.32 -17.89 -9.41
C ARG A 393 -7.76 -18.66 -10.59
N LYS A 394 -6.57 -19.25 -10.46
CA LYS A 394 -5.97 -20.08 -11.51
C LYS A 394 -6.80 -21.35 -11.70
N LEU A 395 -7.21 -21.99 -10.61
CA LEU A 395 -8.14 -23.12 -10.61
C LEU A 395 -9.49 -22.73 -11.21
N CYS A 396 -10.07 -21.57 -10.87
CA CYS A 396 -11.32 -21.10 -11.46
C CYS A 396 -11.17 -20.73 -12.94
N VAL A 397 -10.06 -20.13 -13.36
CA VAL A 397 -9.81 -19.79 -14.77
C VAL A 397 -9.53 -21.05 -15.58
N ASP A 398 -8.80 -22.00 -15.03
CA ASP A 398 -8.51 -23.29 -15.66
C ASP A 398 -9.74 -24.21 -15.62
N PHE A 399 -10.56 -24.15 -14.58
CA PHE A 399 -11.89 -24.77 -14.50
C PHE A 399 -12.84 -24.16 -15.51
N VAL A 400 -12.94 -22.82 -15.60
CA VAL A 400 -13.78 -22.14 -16.62
C VAL A 400 -13.27 -22.43 -18.03
N LYS A 401 -11.95 -22.50 -18.26
CA LYS A 401 -11.37 -22.96 -19.53
C LYS A 401 -11.68 -24.44 -19.79
N ALA A 402 -11.64 -25.30 -18.78
CA ALA A 402 -11.95 -26.72 -18.90
C ALA A 402 -13.46 -26.97 -19.16
N GLU A 403 -14.36 -26.27 -18.46
CA GLU A 403 -15.81 -26.31 -18.63
C GLU A 403 -16.23 -25.76 -20.00
N LEU A 404 -15.55 -24.71 -20.48
CA LEU A 404 -15.76 -24.18 -21.84
C LEU A 404 -15.26 -25.15 -22.93
N PHE A 405 -14.34 -26.07 -22.61
CA PHE A 405 -13.76 -27.00 -23.57
C PHE A 405 -14.22 -28.47 -23.47
N LYS A 406 -15.01 -28.89 -22.47
CA LYS A 406 -15.47 -30.30 -22.36
C LYS A 406 -16.99 -30.47 -22.26
N LYS A 407 -17.62 -30.54 -23.44
CA LYS A 407 -18.54 -31.66 -23.69
C LYS A 407 -17.80 -32.98 -23.40
N LYS A 408 -18.43 -33.85 -22.60
CA LYS A 408 -18.11 -35.27 -22.34
C LYS A 408 -16.96 -35.58 -21.35
N GLY A 409 -17.34 -35.73 -20.08
CA GLY A 409 -17.18 -37.00 -19.34
C GLY A 409 -15.79 -37.43 -18.86
N THR A 410 -14.74 -36.62 -18.98
CA THR A 410 -13.36 -37.03 -18.63
C THR A 410 -12.71 -36.19 -17.52
N SER A 411 -13.43 -35.25 -16.91
CA SER A 411 -12.88 -34.32 -15.89
C SER A 411 -12.73 -34.93 -14.49
N TRP A 412 -13.47 -36.00 -14.16
CA TRP A 412 -13.41 -36.63 -12.83
C TRP A 412 -12.01 -37.13 -12.45
N LYS A 413 -11.23 -37.63 -13.42
CA LYS A 413 -9.84 -38.09 -13.18
C LYS A 413 -8.86 -36.98 -12.78
N TYR A 414 -9.19 -35.70 -13.04
CA TYR A 414 -8.35 -34.56 -12.64
C TYR A 414 -8.78 -33.97 -11.29
N LEU A 415 -10.02 -34.21 -10.87
CA LEU A 415 -10.54 -33.79 -9.57
C LEU A 415 -9.96 -34.62 -8.42
N ASP A 416 -9.71 -35.92 -8.63
CA ASP A 416 -9.10 -36.79 -7.61
C ASP A 416 -7.68 -36.32 -7.22
N ASN A 417 -6.92 -35.74 -8.16
CA ASN A 417 -5.59 -35.17 -7.88
C ASN A 417 -5.63 -33.79 -7.19
N LEU A 418 -6.81 -33.15 -7.15
CA LEU A 418 -7.05 -31.86 -6.51
C LEU A 418 -7.78 -32.00 -5.17
N PHE A 419 -8.05 -33.25 -4.75
CA PHE A 419 -8.62 -33.56 -3.45
C PHE A 419 -7.53 -33.35 -2.38
N THR A 420 -7.66 -32.27 -1.60
CA THR A 420 -6.68 -31.89 -0.55
C THR A 420 -6.75 -32.78 0.70
N GLY A 421 -7.53 -33.87 0.69
CA GLY A 421 -7.70 -34.78 1.83
C GLY A 421 -8.68 -34.27 2.90
N TYR A 422 -9.18 -33.04 2.79
CA TYR A 422 -10.15 -32.47 3.72
C TYR A 422 -11.56 -32.49 3.12
N CYS A 423 -12.42 -33.35 3.66
CA CYS A 423 -13.85 -33.12 3.56
C CYS A 423 -14.21 -32.02 4.58
N LEU A 424 -15.09 -31.08 4.21
CA LEU A 424 -15.74 -30.22 5.19
C LEU A 424 -16.48 -31.14 6.17
N GLU A 425 -15.89 -31.40 7.33
CA GLU A 425 -16.62 -31.94 8.48
C GLU A 425 -17.74 -30.94 8.78
N ASP A 426 -18.98 -31.41 8.67
CA ASP A 426 -20.18 -30.71 9.07
C ASP A 426 -20.66 -29.54 8.18
N SER A 427 -20.55 -29.66 6.85
CA SER A 427 -21.37 -28.79 5.98
C SER A 427 -22.83 -29.27 5.97
N GLU A 428 -23.60 -28.97 7.02
CA GLU A 428 -25.05 -29.08 6.94
C GLU A 428 -25.59 -28.07 5.93
N ILE A 429 -25.99 -28.56 4.76
CA ILE A 429 -26.66 -27.74 3.75
C ILE A 429 -27.96 -27.22 4.38
N SER A 430 -28.05 -25.91 4.57
CA SER A 430 -29.27 -25.25 5.07
C SER A 430 -30.50 -25.67 4.26
N GLU A 431 -31.68 -25.75 4.88
CA GLU A 431 -32.92 -26.15 4.19
C GLU A 431 -33.17 -25.31 2.94
N VAL A 432 -32.93 -23.99 3.01
CA VAL A 432 -33.02 -23.08 1.86
C VAL A 432 -32.07 -23.49 0.73
N SER A 433 -30.81 -23.81 1.04
CA SER A 433 -29.84 -24.24 0.02
C SER A 433 -30.21 -25.60 -0.57
N ARG A 434 -30.79 -26.49 0.23
CA ARG A 434 -31.28 -27.80 -0.20
C ARG A 434 -32.47 -27.66 -1.14
N ASP A 435 -33.40 -26.76 -0.82
CA ASP A 435 -34.55 -26.44 -1.66
C ASP A 435 -34.14 -25.78 -2.97
N TYR A 436 -33.18 -24.84 -2.95
CA TYR A 436 -32.62 -24.27 -4.19
C TYR A 436 -31.97 -25.33 -5.08
N ARG A 437 -31.19 -26.24 -4.49
CA ARG A 437 -30.56 -27.36 -5.23
C ARG A 437 -31.62 -28.30 -5.80
N LYS A 438 -32.67 -28.61 -5.03
CA LYS A 438 -33.80 -29.42 -5.49
C LYS A 438 -34.54 -28.75 -6.65
N LEU A 439 -34.84 -27.47 -6.52
CA LEU A 439 -35.48 -26.67 -7.56
C LEU A 439 -34.66 -26.62 -8.85
N PHE A 440 -33.34 -26.44 -8.72
CA PHE A 440 -32.43 -26.48 -9.86
C PHE A 440 -32.47 -27.84 -10.57
N VAL A 441 -32.42 -28.94 -9.82
CA VAL A 441 -32.51 -30.31 -10.37
C VAL A 441 -33.86 -30.53 -11.06
N ASP A 442 -34.96 -30.06 -10.46
CA ASP A 442 -36.29 -30.16 -11.05
C ASP A 442 -36.40 -29.35 -12.34
N PHE A 443 -35.81 -28.15 -12.40
CA PHE A 443 -35.75 -27.35 -13.63
C PHE A 443 -34.89 -27.99 -14.73
N VAL A 444 -33.79 -28.65 -14.38
CA VAL A 444 -32.98 -29.43 -15.33
C VAL A 444 -33.77 -30.63 -15.85
N LYS A 445 -34.46 -31.38 -14.98
CA LYS A 445 -35.28 -32.53 -15.36
C LYS A 445 -36.48 -32.14 -16.23
N ALA A 446 -37.12 -31.01 -15.91
CA ALA A 446 -38.18 -30.42 -16.72
C ALA A 446 -37.68 -29.85 -18.05
N GLY A 447 -36.36 -29.82 -18.28
CA GLY A 447 -35.77 -29.31 -19.50
C GLY A 447 -35.92 -27.80 -19.68
N LEU A 448 -36.20 -27.04 -18.61
CA LEU A 448 -36.43 -25.59 -18.66
C LEU A 448 -35.17 -24.80 -19.04
N PHE A 449 -33.99 -25.40 -18.92
CA PHE A 449 -32.72 -24.83 -19.40
C PHE A 449 -32.38 -25.20 -20.86
N LYS A 450 -33.21 -26.00 -21.55
CA LYS A 450 -32.99 -26.33 -22.97
C LYS A 450 -33.28 -25.09 -23.82
N LYS A 451 -32.27 -24.65 -24.59
CA LYS A 451 -32.38 -23.49 -25.48
C LYS A 451 -33.23 -23.81 -26.71
N MET A 452 -34.52 -23.48 -26.65
CA MET A 452 -35.43 -23.60 -27.79
C MET A 452 -35.54 -22.26 -28.52
N GLY A 453 -34.56 -21.93 -29.37
CA GLY A 453 -34.46 -20.62 -30.05
C GLY A 453 -35.64 -20.29 -31.00
N HIS A 454 -36.51 -21.25 -31.32
CA HIS A 454 -37.70 -21.03 -32.15
C HIS A 454 -38.78 -20.19 -31.46
N GLY A 455 -38.94 -20.29 -30.14
CA GLY A 455 -39.96 -19.54 -29.38
C GLY A 455 -39.76 -18.02 -29.46
N VAL A 456 -38.50 -17.59 -29.38
CA VAL A 456 -38.11 -16.19 -29.51
C VAL A 456 -38.40 -15.65 -30.91
N MET A 457 -38.23 -16.47 -31.95
CA MET A 457 -38.54 -16.08 -33.34
C MET A 457 -40.04 -15.90 -33.54
N TYR A 458 -40.88 -16.82 -33.03
CA TYR A 458 -42.34 -16.68 -33.11
C TYR A 458 -42.82 -15.41 -32.38
N LEU A 459 -42.29 -15.16 -31.18
CA LEU A 459 -42.58 -13.95 -30.43
C LEU A 459 -42.17 -12.68 -31.20
N PHE A 460 -41.00 -12.70 -31.84
CA PHE A 460 -40.53 -11.57 -32.64
C PHE A 460 -41.42 -11.31 -33.87
N TYR A 461 -41.83 -12.34 -34.62
CA TYR A 461 -42.76 -12.18 -35.75
C TYR A 461 -44.14 -11.70 -35.30
N PHE A 462 -44.63 -12.19 -34.16
CA PHE A 462 -45.89 -11.76 -33.57
C PHE A 462 -45.87 -10.27 -33.19
N ILE A 463 -44.79 -9.81 -32.54
CA ILE A 463 -44.59 -8.39 -32.21
C ILE A 463 -44.59 -7.51 -33.47
N ARG A 464 -43.91 -7.94 -34.55
CA ARG A 464 -43.89 -7.17 -35.81
C ARG A 464 -45.26 -7.10 -36.47
N PHE A 465 -46.01 -8.18 -36.42
CA PHE A 465 -47.39 -8.22 -36.93
C PHE A 465 -48.29 -7.25 -36.16
N LEU A 466 -48.24 -7.28 -34.82
CA LEU A 466 -49.03 -6.35 -33.99
C LEU A 466 -48.66 -4.89 -34.25
N LEU A 467 -47.36 -4.59 -34.37
CA LEU A 467 -46.88 -3.24 -34.66
C LEU A 467 -47.40 -2.75 -36.02
N PHE A 468 -47.33 -3.60 -37.06
CA PHE A 468 -47.86 -3.27 -38.40
C PHE A 468 -49.38 -3.06 -38.38
N LEU A 469 -50.11 -3.93 -37.68
CA LEU A 469 -51.57 -3.82 -37.55
C LEU A 469 -51.96 -2.51 -36.86
N THR A 470 -51.26 -2.12 -35.80
CA THR A 470 -51.46 -0.84 -35.11
C THR A 470 -51.22 0.34 -36.04
N PHE A 471 -50.11 0.35 -36.79
CA PHE A 471 -49.83 1.43 -37.75
C PHE A 471 -50.89 1.51 -38.86
N TYR A 472 -51.32 0.36 -39.39
CA TYR A 472 -52.36 0.31 -40.42
C TYR A 472 -53.69 0.90 -39.91
N VAL A 473 -54.16 0.45 -38.74
CA VAL A 473 -55.44 0.90 -38.21
C VAL A 473 -55.44 2.39 -37.84
N VAL A 474 -54.33 2.92 -37.33
CA VAL A 474 -54.19 4.35 -37.00
C VAL A 474 -54.18 5.25 -38.23
N ILE A 475 -53.70 4.76 -39.39
CA ILE A 475 -53.67 5.56 -40.64
C ILE A 475 -55.02 5.54 -41.37
N PHE A 476 -55.76 4.43 -41.30
CA PHE A 476 -56.96 4.20 -42.11
C PHE A 476 -58.28 4.28 -41.32
N SER A 477 -58.24 4.70 -40.05
CA SER A 477 -59.43 4.88 -39.22
C SER A 477 -59.47 6.28 -38.62
N ASP A 478 -60.63 6.92 -38.62
CA ASP A 478 -60.85 8.21 -37.94
C ASP A 478 -61.60 8.05 -36.60
N ASN A 479 -61.84 6.80 -36.17
CA ASN A 479 -62.65 6.52 -34.99
C ASN A 479 -61.82 6.56 -33.69
N PHE A 480 -62.17 7.46 -32.78
CA PHE A 480 -61.52 7.65 -31.49
C PHE A 480 -61.41 6.36 -30.64
N LEU A 481 -62.46 5.53 -30.57
CA LEU A 481 -62.44 4.31 -29.76
C LEU A 481 -61.48 3.27 -30.34
N ILE A 482 -61.38 3.20 -31.67
CA ILE A 482 -60.43 2.33 -32.36
C ILE A 482 -59.00 2.80 -32.05
N HIS A 483 -58.73 4.10 -32.07
CA HIS A 483 -57.42 4.63 -31.68
C HIS A 483 -57.04 4.35 -30.24
N MET A 484 -57.97 4.45 -29.28
CA MET A 484 -57.70 4.12 -27.89
C MET A 484 -57.37 2.64 -27.69
N LEU A 485 -58.11 1.73 -28.35
CA LEU A 485 -57.87 0.30 -28.29
C LEU A 485 -56.50 -0.08 -28.88
N PHE A 486 -56.15 0.48 -30.04
CA PHE A 486 -54.86 0.24 -30.68
C PHE A 486 -53.70 0.96 -29.99
N GLY A 487 -53.95 2.06 -29.28
CA GLY A 487 -52.99 2.67 -28.36
C GLY A 487 -52.64 1.76 -27.18
N ALA A 488 -53.63 1.10 -26.58
CA ALA A 488 -53.38 0.10 -25.53
C ALA A 488 -52.58 -1.11 -26.08
N LEU A 489 -52.93 -1.58 -27.28
CA LEU A 489 -52.21 -2.67 -27.96
C LEU A 489 -50.76 -2.29 -28.30
N LEU A 490 -50.51 -1.03 -28.67
CA LEU A 490 -49.17 -0.51 -28.87
C LEU A 490 -48.34 -0.55 -27.59
N GLY A 491 -48.93 -0.15 -26.46
CA GLY A 491 -48.28 -0.22 -25.15
C GLY A 491 -47.87 -1.65 -24.77
N LEU A 492 -48.77 -2.61 -24.98
CA LEU A 492 -48.47 -4.04 -24.76
C LEU A 492 -47.36 -4.54 -25.69
N THR A 493 -47.38 -4.12 -26.95
CA THR A 493 -46.34 -4.47 -27.94
C THR A 493 -44.97 -3.92 -27.52
N TRP A 494 -44.93 -2.68 -27.03
CA TRP A 494 -43.71 -2.05 -26.54
C TRP A 494 -43.13 -2.76 -25.31
N MET A 495 -44.00 -3.16 -24.38
CA MET A 495 -43.63 -3.93 -23.19
C MET A 495 -42.96 -5.26 -23.58
N GLN A 496 -43.52 -5.99 -24.55
CA GLN A 496 -42.95 -7.24 -25.04
C GLN A 496 -41.58 -7.05 -25.73
N ILE A 497 -41.40 -5.96 -26.48
CA ILE A 497 -40.10 -5.61 -27.08
C ILE A 497 -39.03 -5.36 -26.00
N SER A 498 -39.39 -4.66 -24.92
CA SER A 498 -38.49 -4.35 -23.81
C SER A 498 -38.05 -5.60 -23.04
N TYR A 499 -38.97 -6.53 -22.75
CA TYR A 499 -38.61 -7.80 -22.12
C TYR A 499 -37.69 -8.65 -22.98
N LEU A 500 -37.98 -8.72 -24.28
CA LEU A 500 -37.13 -9.44 -25.23
C LEU A 500 -35.71 -8.85 -25.29
N GLY A 501 -35.60 -7.51 -25.24
CA GLY A 501 -34.33 -6.81 -25.12
C GLY A 501 -33.57 -7.17 -23.83
N ARG A 502 -34.21 -7.01 -22.67
CA ARG A 502 -33.65 -7.36 -21.36
C ARG A 502 -33.12 -8.79 -21.30
N ASP A 503 -33.94 -9.77 -21.68
CA ASP A 503 -33.56 -11.19 -21.59
C ASP A 503 -32.38 -11.52 -22.49
N SER A 504 -32.32 -10.89 -23.67
CA SER A 504 -31.19 -11.02 -24.59
C SER A 504 -29.86 -10.50 -24.03
N CYS A 505 -29.91 -9.61 -23.03
CA CYS A 505 -28.74 -9.05 -22.37
C CYS A 505 -28.17 -9.92 -21.27
N HIS A 506 -29.03 -10.69 -20.58
CA HIS A 506 -28.63 -11.62 -19.53
C HIS A 506 -28.22 -12.98 -20.09
N TYR A 507 -28.93 -13.44 -21.12
CA TYR A 507 -28.86 -14.83 -21.56
C TYR A 507 -28.68 -14.94 -23.07
N LEU A 508 -28.17 -16.11 -23.49
CA LEU A 508 -28.19 -16.50 -24.89
C LEU A 508 -29.59 -17.03 -25.25
N ILE A 509 -30.48 -16.13 -25.65
CA ILE A 509 -31.89 -16.44 -25.95
C ILE A 509 -32.10 -17.10 -27.33
N MET A 510 -31.11 -17.01 -28.23
CA MET A 510 -31.15 -17.63 -29.57
C MET A 510 -30.18 -18.81 -29.67
N THR A 511 -30.23 -19.54 -30.77
CA THR A 511 -29.37 -20.70 -31.03
C THR A 511 -27.87 -20.37 -31.05
N ASN A 512 -27.49 -19.14 -31.40
CA ASN A 512 -26.09 -18.69 -31.37
C ASN A 512 -25.95 -17.21 -30.95
N LYS A 513 -24.72 -16.82 -30.56
CA LYS A 513 -24.37 -15.46 -30.09
C LYS A 513 -24.65 -14.39 -31.16
N GLY A 514 -24.49 -14.71 -32.44
CA GLY A 514 -24.74 -13.80 -33.56
C GLY A 514 -26.21 -13.42 -33.69
N PHE A 515 -27.11 -14.40 -33.64
CA PHE A 515 -28.56 -14.19 -33.70
C PHE A 515 -29.08 -13.48 -32.46
N THR A 516 -28.57 -13.76 -31.27
CA THR A 516 -28.91 -12.97 -30.07
C THR A 516 -28.48 -11.50 -30.22
N LYS A 517 -27.29 -11.24 -30.78
CA LYS A 517 -26.83 -9.87 -31.06
C LYS A 517 -27.68 -9.18 -32.13
N MET A 518 -28.16 -9.92 -33.12
CA MET A 518 -29.10 -9.40 -34.12
C MET A 518 -30.44 -9.00 -33.47
N ILE A 519 -30.99 -9.84 -32.58
CA ILE A 519 -32.22 -9.51 -31.82
C ILE A 519 -32.00 -8.26 -30.97
N GLN A 520 -30.87 -8.15 -30.24
CA GLN A 520 -30.50 -6.96 -29.46
C GLN A 520 -30.53 -5.66 -30.28
N ILE A 521 -29.98 -5.70 -31.49
CA ILE A 521 -29.95 -4.54 -32.38
C ILE A 521 -31.36 -4.21 -32.89
N MET A 522 -32.20 -5.21 -33.13
CA MET A 522 -33.55 -5.03 -33.65
C MET A 522 -34.57 -4.58 -32.59
N SER A 523 -34.46 -5.05 -31.35
CA SER A 523 -35.38 -4.72 -30.26
C SER A 523 -35.09 -3.35 -29.64
N GLU A 524 -33.84 -3.05 -29.28
CA GLU A 524 -33.53 -1.87 -28.45
C GLU A 524 -33.04 -0.67 -29.28
N LYS A 525 -32.14 -0.89 -30.24
CA LYS A 525 -31.52 0.24 -30.97
C LYS A 525 -32.48 0.95 -31.94
N ARG A 526 -33.50 0.24 -32.44
CA ARG A 526 -34.43 0.76 -33.46
C ARG A 526 -35.79 1.21 -32.90
N HIS A 527 -36.20 0.69 -31.73
CA HIS A 527 -37.52 0.98 -31.17
C HIS A 527 -37.43 1.80 -29.87
N SER A 528 -36.55 1.48 -28.91
CA SER A 528 -36.48 2.21 -27.63
C SER A 528 -35.47 3.36 -27.60
N GLY A 529 -34.55 3.44 -28.57
CA GLY A 529 -33.52 4.49 -28.63
C GLY A 529 -32.38 4.32 -27.61
N ILE A 530 -32.39 3.21 -26.84
CA ILE A 530 -31.40 2.92 -25.81
C ILE A 530 -30.29 2.04 -26.39
N HIS A 531 -29.03 2.38 -26.09
CA HIS A 531 -27.90 1.58 -26.54
C HIS A 531 -27.72 0.34 -25.65
N ILE A 532 -27.67 -0.84 -26.27
CA ILE A 532 -27.52 -2.14 -25.58
C ILE A 532 -26.35 -2.22 -24.60
N THR A 533 -25.22 -1.56 -24.91
CA THR A 533 -24.06 -1.55 -24.01
C THR A 533 -24.25 -0.59 -22.84
N TRP A 534 -25.00 0.50 -23.05
CA TRP A 534 -25.37 1.40 -21.97
C TRP A 534 -26.30 0.68 -21.01
N TRP A 535 -27.34 0.00 -21.52
CA TRP A 535 -28.25 -0.80 -20.71
C TRP A 535 -27.52 -1.87 -19.90
N LYS A 536 -26.59 -2.63 -20.52
CA LYS A 536 -25.80 -3.63 -19.78
C LYS A 536 -24.92 -3.01 -18.70
N TRP A 537 -24.34 -1.84 -18.97
CA TRP A 537 -23.48 -1.15 -18.03
C TRP A 537 -24.25 -0.61 -16.83
N THR A 538 -25.37 0.08 -17.05
CA THR A 538 -26.25 0.58 -15.99
C THR A 538 -26.87 -0.56 -15.18
N HIS A 539 -27.33 -1.62 -15.86
CA HIS A 539 -27.96 -2.76 -15.21
C HIS A 539 -26.96 -3.59 -14.38
N ASN A 540 -25.71 -3.72 -14.82
CA ASN A 540 -24.67 -4.35 -13.99
C ASN A 540 -24.31 -3.48 -12.78
N ALA A 541 -24.27 -2.15 -12.93
CA ALA A 541 -24.08 -1.24 -11.81
C ALA A 541 -25.21 -1.37 -10.77
N TYR A 542 -26.47 -1.52 -11.22
CA TYR A 542 -27.61 -1.85 -10.37
C TYR A 542 -27.39 -3.13 -9.54
N TYR A 543 -26.97 -4.25 -10.15
CA TYR A 543 -26.73 -5.48 -9.39
C TYR A 543 -25.58 -5.40 -8.39
N VAL A 544 -24.59 -4.53 -8.65
CA VAL A 544 -23.47 -4.30 -7.74
C VAL A 544 -23.89 -3.45 -6.54
N ALA A 545 -24.79 -2.49 -6.73
CA ALA A 545 -25.21 -1.53 -5.71
C ALA A 545 -26.73 -1.31 -5.71
N CYS A 546 -27.49 -2.40 -5.60
CA CYS A 546 -28.95 -2.40 -5.72
C CYS A 546 -29.60 -1.47 -4.68
N ASN A 547 -30.52 -0.61 -5.11
CA ASN A 547 -31.22 0.39 -4.29
C ASN A 547 -30.30 1.47 -3.67
N SER A 548 -29.10 1.69 -4.22
CA SER A 548 -28.22 2.75 -3.77
C SER A 548 -28.54 4.07 -4.47
N LEU A 549 -29.03 5.07 -3.73
CA LEU A 549 -29.32 6.41 -4.30
C LEU A 549 -28.13 7.03 -5.05
N ASP A 550 -26.90 6.72 -4.64
CA ASP A 550 -25.67 7.31 -5.19
C ASP A 550 -25.10 6.55 -6.40
N TYR A 551 -25.43 5.27 -6.57
CA TYR A 551 -24.78 4.39 -7.56
C TYR A 551 -25.76 3.61 -8.45
N ASP A 552 -27.03 3.56 -8.07
CA ASP A 552 -28.11 2.94 -8.83
C ASP A 552 -28.63 3.92 -9.90
N LEU A 553 -28.19 3.70 -11.14
CA LEU A 553 -28.57 4.53 -12.28
C LEU A 553 -30.08 4.43 -12.60
N ASP A 554 -30.75 3.34 -12.23
CA ASP A 554 -32.20 3.18 -12.46
C ASP A 554 -33.00 4.12 -11.53
N LEU A 555 -32.48 4.43 -10.34
CA LEU A 555 -33.02 5.46 -9.44
C LEU A 555 -32.66 6.89 -9.89
N GLN A 556 -31.50 7.08 -10.53
CA GLN A 556 -31.01 8.40 -10.95
C GLN A 556 -31.66 8.90 -12.24
N HIS A 557 -32.13 8.00 -13.10
CA HIS A 557 -32.70 8.33 -14.41
C HIS A 557 -34.24 8.41 -14.46
N LEU A 558 -34.93 8.30 -13.31
CA LEU A 558 -36.40 8.31 -13.22
C LEU A 558 -37.07 9.56 -13.83
N LEU A 559 -36.32 10.63 -14.09
CA LEU A 559 -36.81 12.00 -14.31
C LEU A 559 -36.92 12.47 -15.77
N VAL A 560 -36.74 11.61 -16.78
CA VAL A 560 -36.74 12.09 -18.19
C VAL A 560 -38.16 12.16 -18.80
N PHE A 561 -39.18 11.50 -18.23
CA PHE A 561 -40.51 11.42 -18.85
C PHE A 561 -41.72 11.56 -17.91
N VAL A 562 -41.55 12.13 -16.71
CA VAL A 562 -42.62 12.19 -15.71
C VAL A 562 -42.94 13.64 -15.35
N ASP A 563 -44.21 14.02 -15.51
CA ASP A 563 -44.74 15.33 -15.11
C ASP A 563 -44.49 15.62 -13.61
N GLU A 564 -44.30 16.90 -13.27
CA GLU A 564 -43.88 17.33 -11.92
C GLU A 564 -44.82 16.83 -10.81
N PHE A 565 -46.11 16.70 -11.14
CA PHE A 565 -47.16 16.22 -10.23
C PHE A 565 -47.00 14.75 -9.83
N VAL A 566 -46.60 13.89 -10.77
CA VAL A 566 -46.40 12.45 -10.53
C VAL A 566 -45.08 12.20 -9.79
N CYS A 567 -44.05 12.99 -10.10
CA CYS A 567 -42.78 12.96 -9.36
C CYS A 567 -42.95 13.30 -7.87
N LYS A 568 -43.72 14.36 -7.53
CA LYS A 568 -43.99 14.73 -6.13
C LYS A 568 -44.69 13.60 -5.36
N THR A 569 -45.61 12.90 -5.99
CA THR A 569 -46.36 11.79 -5.36
C THR A 569 -45.49 10.54 -5.15
N LEU A 570 -44.64 10.18 -6.12
CA LEU A 570 -43.70 9.05 -6.00
C LEU A 570 -42.56 9.33 -5.00
N LEU A 571 -42.05 10.57 -4.95
CA LEU A 571 -41.07 11.00 -3.95
C LEU A 571 -41.63 10.98 -2.53
N LEU A 572 -42.90 11.34 -2.32
CA LEU A 572 -43.55 11.26 -1.01
C LEU A 572 -43.70 9.82 -0.48
N LEU A 573 -43.85 8.83 -1.37
CA LEU A 573 -43.92 7.41 -1.01
C LEU A 573 -42.54 6.78 -0.71
N PHE A 574 -41.47 7.25 -1.39
CA PHE A 574 -40.12 6.68 -1.24
C PHE A 574 -39.19 7.48 -0.30
N SER A 575 -39.53 8.70 0.12
CA SER A 575 -38.61 9.54 0.90
C SER A 575 -39.13 9.94 2.28
N ARG A 576 -38.71 9.16 3.29
CA ARG A 576 -38.15 9.75 4.51
C ARG A 576 -36.62 9.63 4.48
N ARG A 577 -35.96 10.28 3.52
CA ARG A 577 -34.58 10.85 3.60
C ARG A 577 -34.01 11.22 2.21
N LYS A 578 -33.51 12.46 2.11
CA LYS A 578 -32.37 12.94 1.30
C LYS A 578 -32.38 12.76 -0.24
N VAL A 579 -33.49 13.04 -0.93
CA VAL A 579 -33.47 13.21 -2.41
C VAL A 579 -33.71 14.68 -2.83
N ALA A 580 -34.17 15.55 -1.92
CA ALA A 580 -34.58 16.92 -2.24
C ALA A 580 -33.42 17.85 -2.71
N ASP A 581 -32.22 17.71 -2.15
CA ASP A 581 -31.17 18.73 -2.33
C ASP A 581 -30.47 18.71 -3.70
N ARG A 582 -30.48 17.57 -4.42
CA ARG A 582 -29.83 17.46 -5.74
C ARG A 582 -30.72 17.97 -6.89
N ILE A 583 -32.04 17.90 -6.73
CA ILE A 583 -33.00 18.29 -7.78
C ILE A 583 -33.23 19.82 -7.79
N LEU A 584 -33.21 20.47 -6.61
CA LEU A 584 -33.31 21.94 -6.51
C LEU A 584 -32.14 22.66 -7.21
N ASN A 585 -30.95 22.08 -7.21
CA ASN A 585 -29.79 22.65 -7.90
C ASN A 585 -29.84 22.53 -9.43
N ILE A 586 -30.60 21.59 -9.98
CA ILE A 586 -30.75 21.43 -11.45
C ILE A 586 -31.83 22.37 -11.99
N LEU A 587 -32.89 22.63 -11.20
CA LEU A 587 -33.99 23.52 -11.60
C LEU A 587 -33.72 25.01 -11.30
N GLY A 588 -32.82 25.33 -10.37
CA GLY A 588 -32.54 26.71 -9.94
C GLY A 588 -31.65 27.56 -10.85
N ASN A 589 -31.09 27.02 -11.94
CA ASN A 589 -30.08 27.72 -12.74
C ASN A 589 -30.62 28.29 -14.08
N LYS A 590 -31.88 28.72 -14.11
CA LYS A 590 -32.52 29.29 -15.31
C LYS A 590 -33.06 30.72 -15.21
N GLU A 591 -32.68 31.47 -14.18
CA GLU A 591 -32.98 32.91 -14.10
C GLU A 591 -31.75 33.72 -13.66
N GLN A 592 -30.86 34.03 -14.61
CA GLN A 592 -30.03 35.25 -14.60
C GLN A 592 -29.40 35.47 -15.98
N THR A 593 -30.23 35.96 -16.91
CA THR A 593 -29.88 36.92 -17.98
C THR A 593 -31.11 37.74 -18.29
#